data_AF-A0A967G3D6-F1
#
_entry.id   AF-A0A967G3D6-F1
#
_cell.length_a   1.000
_cell.length_b   1.000
_cell.length_c   1.000
_cell.angle_alpha   90.00
_cell.angle_beta   90.00
_cell.angle_gamma   90.00
#
_symmetry.space_group_name_H-M   'P 1'
#
loop_
_entity.id
_entity.type
_entity.pdbx_description
1 polymer ?
#
loop_
_entity_poly.entity_id
_entity_poly.type
_entity_poly.pdbx_seq_one_letter_code
_entity_poly.pdbx_strand_id
1 'polypeptide(L)'
;LNHSFKEFEQARRMILVGCDITEENPVAGTFIKRATKKGCSLIAVDTRPTKIGDFATVNLLVNEETESVLMFGIIQQLIERGRQGPDEIKKIAENYPLDLVSEITGLSPEDIEAAIDILDADEPTMLIYGTKVASLAPTFARLQEMLGNLDRDYGGVNYLGDLNNSQGACDMGIMPDYLPGYARLEGDKARKPFEDRWRVSLNKKTGLGIANMVRNMIGDISGSETPIRLLYLVGEDILLREPIIPGIRKALESVDFLIVQDSMCSETINNADVVLPAATWSEDEGTYTNCERRVNRLRFAVPGPGETKPETWIFTQIARRLGHDWPEASSQEIWENEIIPLVPQLAGMTYSRIENGGLRWPLFDSLSIDLSFTFGHGLVTPTVTQMGFNYHHRKMLEQCEGLLESLPRTKHISDQITPIDPQKVKEGFIQLLEVEEKVDEKSRIDEVLATYRTRRGGLIPVLQQIQDILGFLPTEVQNYIALGLGLPPSDVFGVVSFYSFFTMVPRGEHIIRV
;
A
#
# COMPACT_ATOMS: atom_id res chain seq x y z
N LEU A 1 -1.25 -2.72 17.98
CA LEU A 1 -2.49 -2.83 17.21
C LEU A 1 -2.73 -1.45 16.63
N ASN A 2 -3.08 -1.32 15.35
CA ASN A 2 -3.43 0.00 14.82
C ASN A 2 -4.62 0.58 15.59
N HIS A 3 -4.57 1.86 15.94
CA HIS A 3 -5.68 2.64 16.44
C HIS A 3 -6.62 3.02 15.29
N SER A 4 -7.86 3.38 15.61
CA SER A 4 -8.83 3.90 14.64
C SER A 4 -8.51 5.32 14.23
N PHE A 5 -9.02 5.75 13.08
CA PHE A 5 -8.89 7.13 12.64
C PHE A 5 -9.55 8.13 13.61
N LYS A 6 -10.60 7.70 14.32
CA LYS A 6 -11.21 8.52 15.38
C LYS A 6 -10.26 8.76 16.55
N GLU A 7 -9.46 7.75 16.92
CA GLU A 7 -8.44 7.88 17.97
C GLU A 7 -7.28 8.77 17.51
N PHE A 8 -6.96 8.82 16.22
CA PHE A 8 -5.96 9.75 15.70
C PHE A 8 -6.36 11.20 16.03
N GLU A 9 -7.62 11.59 15.79
CA GLU A 9 -8.07 12.96 16.10
C GLU A 9 -8.05 13.32 17.61
N GLN A 10 -7.91 12.33 18.49
CA GLN A 10 -7.87 12.49 19.95
C GLN A 10 -6.45 12.46 20.54
N ALA A 11 -5.47 11.97 19.78
CA ALA A 11 -4.09 11.89 20.26
C ALA A 11 -3.51 13.29 20.50
N ARG A 12 -2.67 13.41 21.53
CA ARG A 12 -2.01 14.68 21.91
C ARG A 12 -0.59 14.79 21.39
N ARG A 13 0.05 13.66 21.06
CA ARG A 13 1.39 13.60 20.47
C ARG A 13 1.43 12.53 19.40
N MET A 14 1.99 12.88 18.25
CA MET A 14 2.18 11.97 17.12
C MET A 14 3.56 12.12 16.52
N ILE A 15 4.10 11.00 16.03
CA ILE A 15 5.22 10.98 15.11
C ILE A 15 4.82 10.26 13.82
N LEU A 16 4.96 10.93 12.69
CA LEU A 16 4.74 10.40 11.35
C LEU A 16 6.09 10.12 10.71
N VAL A 17 6.32 8.89 10.23
CA VAL A 17 7.59 8.50 9.61
C VAL A 17 7.35 7.91 8.21
N GLY A 18 8.00 8.49 7.21
CA GLY A 18 8.02 7.96 5.83
C GLY A 18 6.63 7.82 5.20
N CYS A 19 5.73 8.77 5.49
CA CYS A 19 4.33 8.72 5.04
C CYS A 19 3.86 10.10 4.56
N ASP A 20 3.55 10.22 3.27
CA ASP A 20 2.84 11.38 2.75
C ASP A 20 1.34 11.17 2.92
N ILE A 21 0.89 11.22 4.18
CA ILE A 21 -0.49 10.88 4.55
C ILE A 21 -1.53 11.74 3.82
N THR A 22 -1.14 12.92 3.33
CA THR A 22 -2.06 13.82 2.61
C THR A 22 -2.38 13.38 1.19
N GLU A 23 -1.49 12.61 0.58
CA GLU A 23 -1.67 12.05 -0.76
C GLU A 23 -2.02 10.56 -0.69
N GLU A 24 -1.32 9.80 0.16
CA GLU A 24 -1.47 8.35 0.29
C GLU A 24 -2.76 7.97 1.05
N ASN A 25 -3.12 8.73 2.09
CA ASN A 25 -4.25 8.42 2.98
C ASN A 25 -5.04 9.68 3.38
N PRO A 26 -5.63 10.44 2.43
CA PRO A 26 -6.16 11.79 2.66
C PRO A 26 -7.27 11.87 3.72
N VAL A 27 -8.06 10.79 3.87
CA VAL A 27 -9.07 10.70 4.94
C VAL A 27 -8.39 10.66 6.30
N ALA A 28 -7.41 9.78 6.51
CA ALA A 28 -6.65 9.72 7.76
C ALA A 28 -5.88 11.03 8.01
N GLY A 29 -5.28 11.61 6.97
CA GLY A 29 -4.64 12.93 7.03
C GLY A 29 -5.57 14.05 7.51
N THR A 30 -6.88 13.95 7.24
CA THR A 30 -7.87 14.91 7.76
C THR A 30 -8.03 14.81 9.28
N PHE A 31 -8.02 13.61 9.86
CA PHE A 31 -8.09 13.42 11.31
C PHE A 31 -6.83 13.96 12.01
N ILE A 32 -5.64 13.74 11.42
CA ILE A 32 -4.38 14.28 11.94
C ILE A 32 -4.37 15.81 11.89
N LYS A 33 -4.77 16.41 10.76
CA LYS A 33 -4.89 17.88 10.64
C LYS A 33 -5.87 18.49 11.66
N ARG A 34 -6.91 17.75 12.06
CA ARG A 34 -7.83 18.18 13.13
C ARG A 34 -7.18 18.02 14.50
N ALA A 35 -6.42 16.96 14.73
CA ALA A 35 -5.65 16.77 15.97
C ALA A 35 -4.67 17.93 16.20
N THR A 36 -3.88 18.30 15.17
CA THR A 36 -2.90 19.40 15.27
C THR A 36 -3.58 20.73 15.56
N LYS A 37 -4.72 21.03 14.91
CA LYS A 37 -5.53 22.22 15.21
C LYS A 37 -6.10 22.24 16.63
N LYS A 38 -6.24 21.09 17.29
CA LYS A 38 -6.65 20.97 18.70
C LYS A 38 -5.46 21.01 19.68
N GLY A 39 -4.24 21.20 19.18
CA GLY A 39 -3.02 21.26 19.99
C GLY A 39 -2.25 19.95 20.10
N CYS A 40 -2.48 18.97 19.21
CA CYS A 40 -1.59 17.81 19.11
C CYS A 40 -0.20 18.25 18.64
N SER A 41 0.86 17.88 19.37
CA SER A 41 2.23 18.04 18.87
C SER A 41 2.50 16.97 17.82
N LEU A 42 2.90 17.41 16.63
CA LEU A 42 3.17 16.52 15.50
C LEU A 42 4.65 16.60 15.12
N ILE A 43 5.33 15.46 15.12
CA ILE A 43 6.65 15.31 14.52
C ILE A 43 6.44 14.64 13.15
N ALA A 44 6.88 15.28 12.07
CA ALA A 44 6.87 14.70 10.73
C ALA A 44 8.29 14.39 10.30
N VAL A 45 8.55 13.14 9.90
CA VAL A 45 9.84 12.66 9.42
C VAL A 45 9.65 12.11 8.02
N ASP A 46 10.26 12.75 7.04
CA ASP A 46 10.23 12.30 5.65
C ASP A 46 11.54 12.69 4.94
N THR A 47 11.80 12.10 3.78
CA THR A 47 12.97 12.46 2.95
C THR A 47 12.68 13.66 2.05
N ARG A 48 11.41 14.08 1.96
CA ARG A 48 10.96 15.19 1.12
C ARG A 48 9.91 16.03 1.86
N PRO A 49 9.76 17.32 1.53
CA PRO A 49 8.66 18.13 2.04
C PRO A 49 7.29 17.54 1.67
N THR A 50 6.40 17.45 2.64
CA THR A 50 5.01 16.97 2.47
C THR A 50 4.02 18.01 2.99
N LYS A 51 2.76 17.98 2.51
CA LYS A 51 1.74 18.94 2.96
C LYS A 51 1.35 18.75 4.43
N ILE A 52 1.61 17.58 5.02
CA ILE A 52 1.39 17.37 6.45
C ILE A 52 2.49 18.03 7.30
N GLY A 53 3.70 18.21 6.74
CA GLY A 53 4.80 18.91 7.39
C GLY A 53 4.46 20.36 7.77
N ASP A 54 3.63 21.05 7.00
CA ASP A 54 3.13 22.40 7.33
C ASP A 54 2.30 22.47 8.63
N PHE A 55 1.81 21.32 9.10
CA PHE A 55 1.06 21.19 10.36
C PHE A 55 1.91 20.65 11.50
N ALA A 56 3.17 20.27 11.22
CA ALA A 56 4.06 19.67 12.20
C ALA A 56 4.63 20.73 13.14
N THR A 57 4.77 20.35 14.41
CA THR A 57 5.53 21.10 15.41
C THR A 57 7.02 21.02 15.11
N VAL A 58 7.49 19.84 14.69
CA VAL A 58 8.86 19.59 14.23
C VAL A 58 8.77 18.83 12.91
N ASN A 59 9.41 19.35 11.87
CA ASN A 59 9.44 18.73 10.54
C ASN A 59 10.90 18.38 10.20
N LEU A 60 11.22 17.10 10.18
CA LEU A 60 12.55 16.56 9.97
C LEU A 60 12.67 16.02 8.54
N LEU A 61 13.55 16.64 7.75
CA LEU A 61 13.90 16.21 6.40
C LEU A 61 15.19 15.39 6.45
N VAL A 62 15.06 14.07 6.50
CA VAL A 62 16.21 13.15 6.60
C VAL A 62 16.74 12.75 5.23
N ASN A 63 18.01 12.38 5.16
CA ASN A 63 18.58 11.71 3.99
C ASN A 63 17.86 10.36 3.73
N GLU A 64 17.79 9.93 2.47
CA GLU A 64 17.13 8.66 2.11
C GLU A 64 17.74 7.48 2.86
N GLU A 65 16.87 6.57 3.34
CA GLU A 65 17.24 5.32 4.04
C GLU A 65 17.91 5.52 5.41
N THR A 66 17.80 6.71 6.01
CA THR A 66 18.42 7.03 7.31
C THR A 66 17.41 7.13 8.47
N GLU A 67 16.13 6.83 8.24
CA GLU A 67 15.08 6.91 9.27
C GLU A 67 15.39 6.01 10.48
N SER A 68 15.97 4.83 10.25
CA SER A 68 16.37 3.92 11.32
C SER A 68 17.46 4.51 12.23
N VAL A 69 18.42 5.24 11.64
CA VAL A 69 19.51 5.93 12.34
C VAL A 69 18.94 7.03 13.23
N LEU A 70 17.99 7.82 12.71
CA LEU A 70 17.28 8.83 13.50
C LEU A 70 16.54 8.20 14.69
N MET A 71 15.80 7.11 14.48
CA MET A 71 15.05 6.45 15.56
C MET A 71 15.98 5.95 16.67
N PHE A 72 17.11 5.33 16.33
CA PHE A 72 18.08 4.88 17.34
C PHE A 72 18.82 6.04 18.00
N GLY A 73 19.10 7.13 17.28
CA GLY A 73 19.65 8.37 17.85
C GLY A 73 18.73 8.99 18.88
N ILE A 74 17.43 9.07 18.60
CA ILE A 74 16.41 9.54 19.56
C ILE A 74 16.40 8.63 20.80
N ILE A 75 16.43 7.30 20.62
CA ILE A 75 16.49 6.35 21.75
C ILE A 75 17.73 6.59 22.60
N GLN A 76 18.90 6.76 21.97
CA GLN A 76 20.16 7.01 22.68
C GLN A 76 20.09 8.28 23.53
N GLN A 77 19.58 9.37 22.97
CA GLN A 77 19.43 10.64 23.69
C GLN A 77 18.42 10.54 24.85
N LEU A 78 17.32 9.79 24.68
CA LEU A 78 16.40 9.50 25.79
C LEU A 78 17.08 8.74 26.93
N ILE A 79 17.97 7.78 26.62
CA ILE A 79 18.76 7.04 27.62
C ILE A 79 19.69 8.00 28.37
N GLU A 80 20.38 8.90 27.65
CA GLU A 80 21.29 9.90 28.24
C GLU A 80 20.55 10.87 29.17
N ARG A 81 19.28 11.19 28.88
CA ARG A 81 18.38 11.96 29.75
C ARG A 81 17.85 11.16 30.96
N GLY A 82 18.22 9.90 31.09
CA GLY A 82 17.90 9.04 32.24
C GLY A 82 16.65 8.19 32.06
N ARG A 83 16.03 8.18 30.88
CA ARG A 83 14.88 7.31 30.61
C ARG A 83 15.31 5.85 30.68
N GLN A 84 14.52 5.04 31.37
CA GLN A 84 14.81 3.62 31.54
C GLN A 84 14.23 2.81 30.37
N GLY A 85 14.87 1.69 30.04
CA GLY A 85 14.44 0.80 28.98
C GLY A 85 15.21 -0.53 29.00
N PRO A 86 14.82 -1.51 28.17
CA PRO A 86 15.47 -2.80 28.07
C PRO A 86 16.95 -2.71 27.69
N ASP A 87 17.80 -3.54 28.30
CA ASP A 87 19.25 -3.52 28.07
C ASP A 87 19.64 -3.85 26.63
N GLU A 88 18.85 -4.69 25.94
CA GLU A 88 19.07 -4.99 24.51
C GLU A 88 18.93 -3.74 23.64
N ILE A 89 17.93 -2.90 23.92
CA ILE A 89 17.70 -1.65 23.17
C ILE A 89 18.82 -0.66 23.45
N LYS A 90 19.22 -0.52 24.72
CA LYS A 90 20.33 0.35 25.13
C LYS A 90 21.62 0.02 24.39
N LYS A 91 21.98 -1.27 24.35
CA LYS A 91 23.21 -1.73 23.69
C LYS A 91 23.23 -1.44 22.18
N ILE A 92 22.07 -1.47 21.52
CA ILE A 92 21.98 -1.10 20.10
C ILE A 92 22.14 0.42 19.96
N ALA A 93 21.43 1.19 20.78
CA ALA A 93 21.40 2.65 20.75
C ALA A 93 22.76 3.30 21.05
N GLU A 94 23.62 2.67 21.85
CA GLU A 94 25.00 3.13 22.14
C GLU A 94 25.84 3.38 20.87
N ASN A 95 25.49 2.75 19.74
CA ASN A 95 26.19 2.93 18.46
C ASN A 95 25.71 4.17 17.67
N TYR A 96 24.79 4.96 18.23
CA TYR A 96 24.14 6.08 17.55
C TYR A 96 24.24 7.39 18.36
N PRO A 97 25.46 7.90 18.63
CA PRO A 97 25.64 9.19 19.28
C PRO A 97 25.14 10.34 18.38
N LEU A 98 24.78 11.47 18.98
CA LEU A 98 24.08 12.57 18.30
C LEU A 98 24.86 13.17 17.12
N ASP A 99 26.18 13.25 17.22
CA ASP A 99 27.08 13.71 16.17
C ASP A 99 27.04 12.80 14.93
N LEU A 100 27.12 11.49 15.13
CA LEU A 100 26.99 10.49 14.06
C LEU A 100 25.59 10.53 13.41
N VAL A 101 24.56 10.66 14.23
CA VAL A 101 23.16 10.72 13.76
C VAL A 101 22.95 11.98 12.92
N SER A 102 23.45 13.13 13.37
CA SER A 102 23.39 14.39 12.62
C SER A 102 24.11 14.28 11.27
N GLU A 103 25.31 13.69 11.24
CA GLU A 103 26.08 13.49 10.00
C GLU A 103 25.33 12.61 8.99
N ILE A 104 24.85 11.43 9.43
CA ILE A 104 24.22 10.46 8.53
C ILE A 104 22.85 10.95 8.06
N THR A 105 22.02 11.46 8.97
CA THR A 105 20.65 11.88 8.66
C THR A 105 20.60 13.21 7.91
N GLY A 106 21.65 14.02 8.00
CA GLY A 106 21.69 15.37 7.43
C GLY A 106 20.91 16.41 8.24
N LEU A 107 20.41 16.04 9.43
CA LEU A 107 19.69 16.94 10.34
C LEU A 107 20.65 17.70 11.25
N SER A 108 20.27 18.92 11.63
CA SER A 108 20.99 19.65 12.68
C SER A 108 20.78 18.97 14.05
N PRO A 109 21.78 18.99 14.96
CA PRO A 109 21.59 18.51 16.33
C PRO A 109 20.40 19.19 17.01
N GLU A 110 20.17 20.47 16.75
CA GLU A 110 19.07 21.25 17.30
C GLU A 110 17.68 20.72 16.87
N ASP A 111 17.53 20.33 15.60
CA ASP A 111 16.28 19.76 15.09
C ASP A 111 15.99 18.38 15.71
N ILE A 112 17.04 17.56 15.88
CA ILE A 112 16.95 16.25 16.55
C ILE A 112 16.56 16.44 18.03
N GLU A 113 17.20 17.37 18.73
CA GLU A 113 16.89 17.70 20.12
C GLU A 113 15.45 18.21 20.29
N ALA A 114 14.95 19.04 19.37
CA ALA A 114 13.57 19.52 19.40
C ALA A 114 12.55 18.38 19.29
N ALA A 115 12.83 17.35 18.47
CA ALA A 115 12.00 16.15 18.42
C ALA A 115 12.07 15.36 19.74
N ILE A 116 13.27 15.21 20.32
CA ILE A 116 13.46 14.52 21.60
C ILE A 116 12.72 15.24 22.73
N ASP A 117 12.75 16.57 22.77
CA ASP A 117 12.03 17.37 23.77
C ASP A 117 10.51 17.12 23.76
N ILE A 118 9.93 16.89 22.59
CA ILE A 118 8.51 16.53 22.44
C ILE A 118 8.26 15.07 22.86
N LEU A 119 9.19 14.17 22.54
CA LEU A 119 9.05 12.74 22.80
C LEU A 119 9.30 12.37 24.26
N ASP A 120 10.21 13.07 24.94
CA ASP A 120 10.58 12.81 26.33
C ASP A 120 9.55 13.35 27.33
N ALA A 121 8.35 12.77 27.29
CA ALA A 121 7.29 13.08 28.22
C ALA A 121 6.40 11.85 28.48
N ASP A 122 5.67 11.86 29.60
CA ASP A 122 4.97 10.67 30.13
C ASP A 122 3.65 10.34 29.42
N GLU A 123 3.03 11.31 28.73
CA GLU A 123 1.87 11.04 27.89
C GLU A 123 2.22 10.16 26.67
N PRO A 124 1.25 9.39 26.16
CA PRO A 124 1.51 8.52 25.01
C PRO A 124 1.78 9.32 23.73
N THR A 125 2.71 8.80 22.93
CA THR A 125 2.96 9.28 21.56
C THR A 125 2.56 8.21 20.56
N MET A 126 1.62 8.54 19.67
CA MET A 126 1.19 7.67 18.59
C MET A 126 2.22 7.70 17.46
N LEU A 127 2.84 6.56 17.13
CA LEU A 127 3.69 6.44 15.95
C LEU A 127 2.86 5.94 14.76
N ILE A 128 2.93 6.68 13.66
CA ILE A 128 2.27 6.36 12.39
C ILE A 128 3.35 6.26 11.30
N TYR A 129 3.30 5.23 10.47
CA TYR A 129 4.27 5.02 9.41
C TYR A 129 3.62 4.45 8.15
N GLY A 130 4.21 4.78 7.01
CA GLY A 130 3.75 4.37 5.70
C GLY A 130 4.53 3.17 5.14
N THR A 131 4.12 2.71 3.97
CA THR A 131 4.69 1.55 3.26
C THR A 131 6.21 1.66 3.05
N LYS A 132 6.73 2.85 2.77
CA LYS A 132 8.16 3.08 2.46
C LYS A 132 9.13 2.65 3.56
N VAL A 133 8.69 2.72 4.80
CA VAL A 133 9.49 2.39 5.99
C VAL A 133 8.92 1.19 6.73
N ALA A 134 8.10 0.37 6.04
CA ALA A 134 7.40 -0.75 6.67
C ALA A 134 8.36 -1.77 7.31
N SER A 135 9.52 -2.00 6.67
CA SER A 135 10.60 -2.86 7.19
C SER A 135 11.21 -2.36 8.51
N LEU A 136 11.04 -1.06 8.84
CA LEU A 136 11.55 -0.46 10.08
C LEU A 136 10.59 -0.61 11.28
N ALA A 137 9.47 -1.29 11.11
CA ALA A 137 8.54 -1.53 12.21
C ALA A 137 9.15 -2.17 13.47
N PRO A 138 10.12 -3.09 13.39
CA PRO A 138 10.84 -3.57 14.58
C PRO A 138 11.55 -2.45 15.34
N THR A 139 12.07 -1.45 14.64
CA THR A 139 12.73 -0.26 15.20
C THR A 139 11.71 0.70 15.82
N PHE A 140 10.58 0.93 15.15
CA PHE A 140 9.48 1.72 15.72
C PHE A 140 8.91 1.11 16.99
N ALA A 141 8.80 -0.22 17.06
CA ALA A 141 8.40 -0.92 18.27
C ALA A 141 9.40 -0.70 19.42
N ARG A 142 10.70 -0.68 19.15
CA ARG A 142 11.73 -0.39 20.16
C ARG A 142 11.63 1.04 20.68
N LEU A 143 11.39 2.02 19.81
CA LEU A 143 11.15 3.40 20.23
C LEU A 143 9.90 3.49 21.12
N GLN A 144 8.81 2.85 20.72
CA GLN A 144 7.56 2.85 21.50
C GLN A 144 7.71 2.11 22.84
N GLU A 145 8.54 1.06 22.90
CA GLU A 145 8.91 0.37 24.14
C GLU A 145 9.72 1.29 25.06
N MET A 146 10.71 2.00 24.53
CA MET A 146 11.50 2.98 25.27
C MET A 146 10.64 4.12 25.83
N LEU A 147 9.66 4.58 25.05
CA LEU A 147 8.71 5.61 25.47
C LEU A 147 7.64 5.09 26.44
N GLY A 148 7.52 3.76 26.62
CA GLY A 148 6.48 3.16 27.44
C GLY A 148 5.08 3.33 26.84
N ASN A 149 4.97 3.35 25.51
CA ASN A 149 3.73 3.60 24.78
C ASN A 149 3.05 2.34 24.25
N LEU A 150 3.68 1.17 24.39
CA LEU A 150 3.06 -0.10 24.03
C LEU A 150 1.84 -0.36 24.90
N ASP A 151 0.74 -0.77 24.27
CA ASP A 151 -0.55 -1.07 24.90
C ASP A 151 -1.17 0.10 25.70
N ARG A 152 -0.81 1.34 25.34
CA ARG A 152 -1.46 2.56 25.85
C ARG A 152 -2.40 3.16 24.81
N ASP A 153 -3.51 3.73 25.29
CA ASP A 153 -4.42 4.50 24.46
C ASP A 153 -3.65 5.63 23.77
N TYR A 154 -3.89 5.82 22.47
CA TYR A 154 -3.22 6.81 21.64
C TYR A 154 -1.68 6.63 21.56
N GLY A 155 -1.17 5.43 21.83
CA GLY A 155 0.24 5.08 21.73
C GLY A 155 0.54 4.12 20.57
N GLY A 156 1.54 3.26 20.79
CA GLY A 156 1.87 2.16 19.90
C GLY A 156 2.35 2.55 18.49
N VAL A 157 2.36 1.53 17.63
CA VAL A 157 2.83 1.60 16.24
C VAL A 157 1.64 1.37 15.31
N ASN A 158 1.43 2.29 14.36
CA ASN A 158 0.27 2.34 13.49
C ASN A 158 0.68 2.33 12.02
N TYR A 159 0.44 1.22 11.33
CA TYR A 159 0.76 1.08 9.91
C TYR A 159 -0.37 1.60 9.02
N LEU A 160 -0.06 2.52 8.11
CA LEU A 160 -1.00 2.92 7.05
C LEU A 160 -0.53 2.35 5.71
N GLY A 161 -1.15 1.24 5.31
CA GLY A 161 -0.98 0.67 3.98
C GLY A 161 -1.62 1.52 2.88
N ASP A 162 -1.16 1.28 1.66
CA ASP A 162 -1.54 1.94 0.42
C ASP A 162 -2.70 1.25 -0.31
N LEU A 163 -2.88 -0.06 -0.13
CA LEU A 163 -3.99 -0.79 -0.73
C LEU A 163 -5.20 -0.93 0.22
N ASN A 164 -6.37 -1.03 -0.40
CA ASN A 164 -7.67 -1.09 0.28
C ASN A 164 -7.88 -2.35 1.15
N ASN A 165 -7.19 -3.45 0.83
CA ASN A 165 -7.41 -4.76 1.47
C ASN A 165 -6.12 -5.53 1.79
N SER A 166 -4.94 -4.90 1.84
CA SER A 166 -3.69 -5.61 2.23
C SER A 166 -3.83 -6.26 3.59
N GLN A 167 -4.49 -5.57 4.53
CA GLN A 167 -4.79 -6.13 5.85
C GLN A 167 -5.68 -7.39 5.73
N GLY A 168 -6.72 -7.36 4.91
CA GLY A 168 -7.61 -8.50 4.70
C GLY A 168 -6.91 -9.67 4.00
N ALA A 169 -6.04 -9.41 3.02
CA ALA A 169 -5.23 -10.44 2.40
C ALA A 169 -4.33 -11.14 3.42
N CYS A 170 -3.69 -10.37 4.31
CA CYS A 170 -2.91 -10.93 5.41
C CYS A 170 -3.79 -11.69 6.42
N ASP A 171 -4.98 -11.17 6.75
CA ASP A 171 -5.95 -11.83 7.64
C ASP A 171 -6.37 -13.20 7.08
N MET A 172 -6.48 -13.33 5.75
CA MET A 172 -6.84 -14.56 5.05
C MET A 172 -5.64 -15.48 4.75
N GLY A 173 -4.44 -15.14 5.24
CA GLY A 173 -3.26 -15.98 5.08
C GLY A 173 -2.67 -15.97 3.66
N ILE A 174 -2.82 -14.88 2.90
CA ILE A 174 -2.10 -14.67 1.63
C ILE A 174 -0.63 -14.33 1.93
N MET A 175 0.06 -15.26 2.60
CA MET A 175 1.45 -15.22 3.01
C MET A 175 2.02 -16.65 2.95
N PRO A 176 3.31 -16.84 2.64
CA PRO A 176 3.85 -18.17 2.36
C PRO A 176 3.84 -19.17 3.55
N ASP A 177 3.66 -18.69 4.77
CA ASP A 177 3.81 -19.47 6.01
C ASP A 177 2.64 -19.37 6.99
N TYR A 178 1.53 -18.75 6.56
CA TYR A 178 0.34 -18.59 7.39
C TYR A 178 -0.92 -19.12 6.72
N LEU A 179 -1.80 -19.63 7.56
CA LEU A 179 -3.21 -19.87 7.29
C LEU A 179 -4.04 -18.67 7.78
N PRO A 180 -5.32 -18.55 7.38
CA PRO A 180 -6.22 -17.52 7.86
C PRO A 180 -6.15 -17.32 9.39
N GLY A 181 -6.22 -16.07 9.83
CA GLY A 181 -6.11 -15.70 11.25
C GLY A 181 -4.69 -15.69 11.80
N TYR A 182 -3.67 -15.55 10.95
CA TYR A 182 -2.25 -15.58 11.33
C TYR A 182 -1.83 -16.90 12.00
N ALA A 183 -2.48 -17.99 11.60
CA ALA A 183 -2.18 -19.35 12.06
C ALA A 183 -0.92 -19.87 11.34
N ARG A 184 0.19 -20.06 12.06
CA ARG A 184 1.45 -20.57 11.46
C ARG A 184 1.26 -21.97 10.88
N LEU A 185 1.65 -22.14 9.61
CA LEU A 185 1.52 -23.38 8.85
C LEU A 185 2.26 -24.56 9.51
N GLU A 186 3.45 -24.33 10.08
CA GLU A 186 4.26 -25.36 10.72
C GLU A 186 3.60 -25.94 11.99
N GLY A 187 2.78 -25.14 12.69
CA GLY A 187 2.21 -25.50 13.98
C GLY A 187 1.01 -26.44 13.87
N ASP A 188 1.16 -27.68 14.34
CA ASP A 188 0.10 -28.70 14.30
C ASP A 188 -1.23 -28.24 14.93
N LYS A 189 -1.19 -27.52 16.06
CA LYS A 189 -2.41 -27.01 16.72
C LYS A 189 -3.18 -26.01 15.86
N ALA A 190 -2.47 -25.22 15.06
CA ALA A 190 -3.05 -24.21 14.20
C ALA A 190 -3.51 -24.80 12.85
N ARG A 191 -2.75 -25.76 12.29
CA ARG A 191 -3.03 -26.37 10.98
C ARG A 191 -4.13 -27.45 11.00
N LYS A 192 -4.20 -28.29 12.04
CA LYS A 192 -5.15 -29.42 12.11
C LYS A 192 -6.62 -29.04 11.90
N PRO A 193 -7.15 -27.95 12.51
CA PRO A 193 -8.52 -27.52 12.25
C PRO A 193 -8.82 -27.28 10.76
N PHE A 194 -7.85 -26.74 10.01
CA PHE A 194 -7.97 -26.54 8.57
C PHE A 194 -7.90 -27.87 7.80
N GLU A 195 -6.95 -28.75 8.14
CA GLU A 195 -6.84 -30.09 7.55
C GLU A 195 -8.12 -30.91 7.75
N ASP A 196 -8.70 -30.87 8.95
CA ASP A 196 -9.94 -31.56 9.30
C ASP A 196 -11.15 -30.99 8.52
N ARG A 197 -11.22 -29.65 8.40
CA ARG A 197 -12.31 -28.96 7.69
C ARG A 197 -12.24 -29.18 6.18
N TRP A 198 -11.07 -29.02 5.59
CA TRP A 198 -10.83 -29.15 4.14
C TRP A 198 -10.61 -30.59 3.69
N ARG A 199 -10.45 -31.53 4.64
CA ARG A 199 -10.25 -32.97 4.40
C ARG A 199 -9.02 -33.26 3.52
N VAL A 200 -7.97 -32.47 3.71
CA VAL A 200 -6.70 -32.60 3.00
C VAL A 200 -5.54 -32.43 3.99
N SER A 201 -4.44 -33.13 3.73
CA SER A 201 -3.18 -32.87 4.45
C SER A 201 -2.50 -31.66 3.83
N LEU A 202 -2.14 -30.68 4.65
CA LEU A 202 -1.48 -29.46 4.17
C LEU A 202 0.04 -29.62 4.22
N ASN A 203 0.74 -29.01 3.25
CA ASN A 203 2.20 -28.98 3.27
C ASN A 203 2.66 -28.14 4.47
N LYS A 204 3.61 -28.66 5.26
CA LYS A 204 4.15 -27.94 6.42
C LYS A 204 5.25 -26.96 6.04
N LYS A 205 5.84 -27.12 4.86
CA LYS A 205 6.95 -26.30 4.37
C LYS A 205 6.42 -24.94 3.96
N THR A 206 7.04 -23.90 4.51
CA THR A 206 6.85 -22.50 4.09
C THR A 206 7.10 -22.35 2.59
N GLY A 207 6.18 -21.65 1.91
CA GLY A 207 6.33 -21.28 0.51
C GLY A 207 7.41 -20.23 0.27
N LEU A 208 7.59 -19.84 -0.99
CA LEU A 208 8.53 -18.78 -1.37
C LEU A 208 7.82 -17.42 -1.38
N GLY A 209 8.48 -16.39 -0.84
CA GLY A 209 8.10 -15.00 -1.09
C GLY A 209 8.52 -14.57 -2.50
N ILE A 210 7.93 -13.48 -3.02
CA ILE A 210 8.07 -13.06 -4.43
C ILE A 210 9.53 -12.91 -4.90
N ALA A 211 10.40 -12.27 -4.12
CA ALA A 211 11.83 -12.15 -4.48
C ALA A 211 12.52 -13.52 -4.62
N ASN A 212 12.15 -14.49 -3.78
CA ASN A 212 12.63 -15.86 -3.89
C ASN A 212 11.95 -16.62 -5.02
N MET A 213 10.69 -16.33 -5.36
CA MET A 213 10.07 -16.89 -6.55
C MET A 213 10.79 -16.45 -7.82
N VAL A 214 11.11 -15.15 -7.94
CA VAL A 214 11.86 -14.57 -9.07
C VAL A 214 13.22 -15.25 -9.21
N ARG A 215 14.01 -15.29 -8.13
CA ARG A 215 15.30 -15.99 -8.13
C ARG A 215 15.16 -17.47 -8.49
N ASN A 216 14.13 -18.16 -8.00
CA ASN A 216 13.87 -19.55 -8.32
C ASN A 216 13.61 -19.74 -9.83
N MET A 217 12.72 -18.92 -10.40
CA MET A 217 12.32 -18.99 -11.81
C MET A 217 13.50 -18.71 -12.75
N ILE A 218 14.42 -17.81 -12.40
CA ILE A 218 15.62 -17.52 -13.23
C ILE A 218 16.81 -18.46 -12.95
N GLY A 219 16.64 -19.44 -12.05
CA GLY A 219 17.68 -20.43 -11.70
C GLY A 219 18.79 -19.90 -10.77
N ASP A 220 18.56 -18.79 -10.07
CA ASP A 220 19.51 -18.11 -9.18
C ASP A 220 19.26 -18.44 -7.69
N ILE A 221 18.98 -19.72 -7.38
CA ILE A 221 18.88 -20.19 -6.00
C ILE A 221 19.82 -21.35 -5.76
N SER A 222 20.60 -21.25 -4.68
CA SER A 222 21.38 -22.35 -4.13
C SER A 222 20.47 -23.31 -3.34
N GLY A 223 20.35 -24.57 -3.78
CA GLY A 223 19.67 -25.61 -2.99
C GLY A 223 18.94 -26.65 -3.83
N SER A 224 18.18 -27.51 -3.15
CA SER A 224 17.34 -28.58 -3.71
C SER A 224 15.90 -28.14 -4.00
N GLU A 225 15.65 -26.84 -4.19
CA GLU A 225 14.31 -26.35 -4.50
C GLU A 225 13.93 -26.77 -5.92
N THR A 226 12.69 -27.23 -6.10
CA THR A 226 12.19 -27.55 -7.43
C THR A 226 11.95 -26.24 -8.19
N PRO A 227 12.38 -26.12 -9.46
CA PRO A 227 12.08 -24.95 -10.26
C PRO A 227 10.57 -24.73 -10.39
N ILE A 228 10.13 -23.49 -10.21
CA ILE A 228 8.76 -23.06 -10.48
C ILE A 228 8.55 -23.13 -11.99
N ARG A 229 7.58 -23.96 -12.40
CA ARG A 229 7.22 -24.17 -13.82
C ARG A 229 5.89 -23.51 -14.18
N LEU A 230 5.04 -23.25 -13.20
CA LEU A 230 3.74 -22.62 -13.36
C LEU A 230 3.63 -21.45 -12.38
N LEU A 231 3.21 -20.30 -12.89
CA LEU A 231 2.89 -19.14 -12.07
C LEU A 231 1.44 -18.72 -12.33
N TYR A 232 0.67 -18.54 -11.25
CA TYR A 232 -0.69 -18.01 -11.31
C TYR A 232 -0.72 -16.70 -10.54
N LEU A 233 -0.81 -15.59 -11.27
CA LEU A 233 -0.91 -14.23 -10.75
C LEU A 233 -2.37 -13.79 -10.69
N VAL A 234 -2.75 -13.16 -9.58
CA VAL A 234 -4.12 -12.74 -9.30
C VAL A 234 -4.07 -11.29 -8.83
N GLY A 235 -4.66 -10.38 -9.62
CA GLY A 235 -4.79 -8.96 -9.28
C GLY A 235 -3.46 -8.22 -9.07
N GLU A 236 -2.38 -8.67 -9.71
CA GLU A 236 -1.02 -8.14 -9.49
C GLU A 236 -0.28 -7.91 -10.80
N ASP A 237 0.25 -6.69 -10.98
CA ASP A 237 1.19 -6.34 -12.05
C ASP A 237 2.62 -6.34 -11.50
N ILE A 238 3.24 -7.53 -11.49
CA ILE A 238 4.54 -7.70 -10.85
C ILE A 238 5.67 -7.01 -11.62
N LEU A 239 5.53 -6.75 -12.92
CA LEU A 239 6.54 -6.04 -13.71
C LEU A 239 6.81 -4.62 -13.21
N LEU A 240 5.82 -3.96 -12.59
CA LEU A 240 6.02 -2.65 -11.96
C LEU A 240 7.05 -2.67 -10.82
N ARG A 241 7.36 -3.86 -10.29
CA ARG A 241 8.29 -4.07 -9.18
C ARG A 241 9.72 -4.40 -9.63
N GLU A 242 9.97 -4.50 -10.95
CA GLU A 242 11.30 -4.80 -11.51
C GLU A 242 12.44 -3.90 -10.96
N PRO A 243 12.25 -2.58 -10.73
CA PRO A 243 13.31 -1.74 -10.17
C PRO A 243 13.77 -2.15 -8.76
N ILE A 244 12.89 -2.81 -8.00
CA ILE A 244 13.14 -3.27 -6.62
C ILE A 244 13.55 -4.74 -6.62
N ILE A 245 12.93 -5.54 -7.48
CA ILE A 245 13.18 -6.97 -7.63
C ILE A 245 13.65 -7.22 -9.07
N PRO A 246 14.96 -7.11 -9.34
CA PRO A 246 15.50 -7.33 -10.67
C PRO A 246 15.28 -8.76 -11.16
N GLY A 247 15.02 -8.92 -12.45
CA GLY A 247 14.85 -10.20 -13.12
C GLY A 247 13.41 -10.71 -13.19
N ILE A 248 12.40 -9.92 -12.79
CA ILE A 248 10.98 -10.33 -12.90
C ILE A 248 10.62 -10.63 -14.35
N ARG A 249 10.97 -9.77 -15.31
CA ARG A 249 10.67 -10.02 -16.73
C ARG A 249 11.25 -11.35 -17.22
N LYS A 250 12.52 -11.59 -16.91
CA LYS A 250 13.19 -12.84 -17.25
C LYS A 250 12.55 -14.04 -16.55
N ALA A 251 12.07 -13.86 -15.32
CA ALA A 251 11.37 -14.90 -14.57
C ALA A 251 10.01 -15.25 -15.20
N LEU A 252 9.26 -14.25 -15.66
CA LEU A 252 8.01 -14.46 -16.37
C LEU A 252 8.22 -15.18 -17.71
N GLU A 253 9.33 -14.92 -18.39
CA GLU A 253 9.71 -15.60 -19.64
C GLU A 253 10.23 -17.04 -19.42
N SER A 254 10.61 -17.40 -18.18
CA SER A 254 11.24 -18.69 -17.89
C SER A 254 10.28 -19.76 -17.36
N VAL A 255 9.06 -19.39 -16.96
CA VAL A 255 8.03 -20.35 -16.56
C VAL A 255 7.43 -21.03 -17.79
N ASP A 256 7.02 -22.30 -17.64
CA ASP A 256 6.39 -23.05 -18.73
C ASP A 256 4.92 -22.68 -18.93
N PHE A 257 4.28 -22.11 -17.90
CA PHE A 257 2.88 -21.71 -17.95
C PHE A 257 2.57 -20.55 -17.00
N LEU A 258 2.10 -19.43 -17.56
CA LEU A 258 1.70 -18.24 -16.84
C LEU A 258 0.20 -17.97 -16.98
N ILE A 259 -0.50 -17.98 -15.85
CA ILE A 259 -1.90 -17.57 -15.76
C ILE A 259 -1.95 -16.18 -15.11
N VAL A 260 -2.65 -15.23 -15.73
CA VAL A 260 -2.91 -13.92 -15.13
C VAL A 260 -4.42 -13.74 -15.00
N GLN A 261 -4.91 -13.63 -13.76
CA GLN A 261 -6.27 -13.22 -13.45
C GLN A 261 -6.26 -11.75 -13.06
N ASP A 262 -6.92 -10.92 -13.85
CA ASP A 262 -6.92 -9.47 -13.65
C ASP A 262 -8.24 -8.87 -14.15
N SER A 263 -8.59 -7.72 -13.60
CA SER A 263 -9.72 -6.90 -14.04
C SER A 263 -9.28 -5.77 -14.99
N MET A 264 -7.97 -5.48 -15.05
CA MET A 264 -7.37 -4.42 -15.86
C MET A 264 -6.33 -4.98 -16.82
N CYS A 265 -6.08 -4.28 -17.93
CA CYS A 265 -5.00 -4.63 -18.86
C CYS A 265 -3.66 -4.12 -18.32
N SER A 266 -2.91 -4.96 -17.60
CA SER A 266 -1.62 -4.67 -16.98
C SER A 266 -0.43 -5.05 -17.87
N GLU A 267 0.79 -4.60 -17.54
CA GLU A 267 1.98 -4.93 -18.35
C GLU A 267 2.27 -6.43 -18.31
N THR A 268 2.10 -7.03 -17.14
CA THR A 268 2.31 -8.47 -16.88
C THR A 268 1.42 -9.37 -17.73
N ILE A 269 0.23 -8.92 -18.15
CA ILE A 269 -0.67 -9.70 -19.02
C ILE A 269 -0.03 -10.03 -20.37
N ASN A 270 0.86 -9.17 -20.88
CA ASN A 270 1.50 -9.41 -22.18
C ASN A 270 2.42 -10.64 -22.18
N ASN A 271 2.80 -11.14 -21.00
CA ASN A 271 3.58 -12.35 -20.82
C ASN A 271 2.72 -13.60 -20.61
N ALA A 272 1.41 -13.47 -20.39
CA ALA A 272 0.54 -14.56 -19.96
C ALA A 272 0.19 -15.53 -21.10
N ASP A 273 0.18 -16.83 -20.79
CA ASP A 273 -0.38 -17.86 -21.67
C ASP A 273 -1.92 -17.87 -21.61
N VAL A 274 -2.47 -17.60 -20.42
CA VAL A 274 -3.92 -17.53 -20.17
C VAL A 274 -4.24 -16.29 -19.36
N VAL A 275 -5.23 -15.54 -19.83
CA VAL A 275 -5.81 -14.41 -19.11
C VAL A 275 -7.22 -14.77 -18.64
N LEU A 276 -7.50 -14.60 -17.35
CA LEU A 276 -8.80 -14.83 -16.75
C LEU A 276 -9.42 -13.50 -16.32
N PRO A 277 -10.46 -12.99 -17.02
CA PRO A 277 -11.04 -11.69 -16.72
C PRO A 277 -11.81 -11.73 -15.39
N ALA A 278 -11.32 -11.00 -14.39
CA ALA A 278 -11.92 -10.90 -13.07
C ALA A 278 -12.87 -9.70 -12.96
N ALA A 279 -13.91 -9.85 -12.13
CA ALA A 279 -14.83 -8.78 -11.79
C ALA A 279 -14.11 -7.64 -11.03
N THR A 280 -14.49 -6.39 -11.30
CA THR A 280 -14.02 -5.22 -10.52
C THR A 280 -14.80 -5.08 -9.21
N TRP A 281 -14.35 -4.17 -8.32
CA TRP A 281 -14.97 -3.94 -7.01
C TRP A 281 -16.48 -3.65 -7.06
N SER A 282 -16.97 -3.01 -8.13
CA SER A 282 -18.39 -2.68 -8.28
C SER A 282 -19.24 -3.85 -8.83
N GLU A 283 -18.57 -4.88 -9.32
CA GLU A 283 -19.15 -6.05 -9.99
C GLU A 283 -19.14 -7.30 -9.12
N ASP A 284 -18.52 -7.21 -7.94
CA ASP A 284 -18.37 -8.30 -6.98
C ASP A 284 -19.00 -7.93 -5.62
N GLU A 285 -19.13 -8.93 -4.76
CA GLU A 285 -19.53 -8.78 -3.37
C GLU A 285 -18.57 -9.49 -2.42
N GLY A 286 -18.49 -9.01 -1.19
CA GLY A 286 -17.54 -9.57 -0.24
C GLY A 286 -17.24 -8.63 0.91
N THR A 287 -15.98 -8.65 1.36
CA THR A 287 -15.50 -7.79 2.43
C THR A 287 -14.11 -7.26 2.14
N TYR A 288 -13.84 -6.02 2.53
CA TYR A 288 -12.50 -5.46 2.63
C TYR A 288 -12.16 -5.11 4.07
N THR A 289 -10.97 -5.49 4.52
CA THR A 289 -10.39 -5.05 5.78
C THR A 289 -9.40 -3.92 5.52
N ASN A 290 -9.71 -2.73 6.03
CA ASN A 290 -8.82 -1.57 5.89
C ASN A 290 -7.68 -1.56 6.93
N CYS A 291 -6.81 -0.55 6.87
CA CYS A 291 -5.64 -0.42 7.76
C CYS A 291 -5.98 -0.22 9.26
N GLU A 292 -7.18 0.25 9.63
CA GLU A 292 -7.61 0.25 11.05
C GLU A 292 -8.21 -1.10 11.50
N ARG A 293 -8.14 -2.13 10.64
CA ARG A 293 -8.71 -3.48 10.80
C ARG A 293 -10.24 -3.52 10.78
N ARG A 294 -10.86 -2.51 10.16
CA ARG A 294 -12.31 -2.49 9.94
C ARG A 294 -12.66 -3.34 8.74
N VAL A 295 -13.41 -4.41 8.98
CA VAL A 295 -14.05 -5.24 7.97
C VAL A 295 -15.30 -4.51 7.48
N ASN A 296 -15.29 -4.09 6.22
CA ASN A 296 -16.38 -3.41 5.55
C ASN A 296 -17.00 -4.33 4.50
N ARG A 297 -18.34 -4.32 4.39
CA ARG A 297 -19.06 -5.07 3.36
C ARG A 297 -18.93 -4.41 1.99
N LEU A 298 -18.42 -5.15 1.02
CA LEU A 298 -18.49 -4.85 -0.41
C LEU A 298 -19.83 -5.34 -0.97
N ARG A 299 -20.46 -4.54 -1.83
CA ARG A 299 -21.78 -4.84 -2.40
C ARG A 299 -21.71 -4.80 -3.92
N PHE A 300 -22.30 -5.82 -4.52
CA PHE A 300 -22.58 -5.84 -5.94
C PHE A 300 -23.41 -4.60 -6.32
N ALA A 301 -22.92 -3.83 -7.28
CA ALA A 301 -23.58 -2.62 -7.77
C ALA A 301 -24.01 -2.76 -9.23
N VAL A 302 -23.17 -3.34 -10.08
CA VAL A 302 -23.42 -3.48 -11.53
C VAL A 302 -22.94 -4.83 -12.05
N PRO A 303 -23.56 -5.40 -13.09
CA PRO A 303 -23.00 -6.57 -13.78
C PRO A 303 -21.66 -6.24 -14.44
N GLY A 304 -20.71 -7.18 -14.39
CA GLY A 304 -19.43 -7.04 -15.06
C GLY A 304 -19.52 -7.13 -16.59
N PRO A 305 -18.59 -6.50 -17.33
CA PRO A 305 -18.59 -6.47 -18.79
C PRO A 305 -18.17 -7.81 -19.42
N GLY A 306 -18.80 -8.16 -20.54
CA GLY A 306 -18.39 -9.32 -21.34
C GLY A 306 -18.45 -10.63 -20.54
N GLU A 307 -17.31 -11.32 -20.46
CA GLU A 307 -17.19 -12.63 -19.80
C GLU A 307 -16.60 -12.55 -18.38
N THR A 308 -16.48 -11.36 -17.79
CA THR A 308 -15.94 -11.20 -16.43
C THR A 308 -16.70 -12.03 -15.41
N LYS A 309 -15.97 -12.60 -14.46
CA LYS A 309 -16.55 -13.41 -13.37
C LYS A 309 -15.98 -12.98 -12.01
N PRO A 310 -16.77 -13.10 -10.92
CA PRO A 310 -16.26 -12.98 -9.57
C PRO A 310 -15.06 -13.90 -9.34
N GLU A 311 -14.08 -13.46 -8.56
CA GLU A 311 -12.85 -14.25 -8.33
C GLU A 311 -13.17 -15.59 -7.65
N THR A 312 -14.12 -15.59 -6.72
CA THR A 312 -14.63 -16.80 -6.03
C THR A 312 -15.17 -17.83 -7.01
N TRP A 313 -15.88 -17.38 -8.05
CA TRP A 313 -16.37 -18.26 -9.11
C TRP A 313 -15.21 -18.84 -9.91
N ILE A 314 -14.22 -18.02 -10.29
CA ILE A 314 -13.06 -18.47 -11.08
C ILE A 314 -12.30 -19.56 -10.34
N PHE A 315 -11.96 -19.33 -9.06
CA PHE A 315 -11.29 -20.32 -8.22
C PHE A 315 -12.12 -21.61 -8.06
N THR A 316 -13.43 -21.50 -7.84
CA THR A 316 -14.34 -22.65 -7.74
C THR A 316 -14.34 -23.48 -9.03
N GLN A 317 -14.36 -22.83 -10.20
CA GLN A 317 -14.34 -23.52 -11.49
C GLN A 317 -13.02 -24.22 -11.77
N ILE A 318 -11.89 -23.61 -11.38
CA ILE A 318 -10.55 -24.22 -11.49
C ILE A 318 -10.46 -25.43 -10.56
N ALA A 319 -10.82 -25.29 -9.28
CA ALA A 319 -10.78 -26.37 -8.30
C ALA A 319 -11.59 -27.60 -8.76
N ARG A 320 -12.79 -27.38 -9.30
CA ARG A 320 -13.63 -28.45 -9.88
C ARG A 320 -12.98 -29.18 -11.04
N ARG A 321 -12.32 -28.45 -11.94
CA ARG A 321 -11.61 -29.05 -13.08
C ARG A 321 -10.36 -29.81 -12.65
N LEU A 322 -9.78 -29.46 -11.50
CA LEU A 322 -8.69 -30.20 -10.85
C LEU A 322 -9.17 -31.39 -10.00
N GLY A 323 -10.48 -31.67 -9.96
CA GLY A 323 -11.06 -32.82 -9.26
C GLY A 323 -11.48 -32.56 -7.81
N HIS A 324 -11.55 -31.31 -7.37
CA HIS A 324 -12.06 -30.94 -6.05
C HIS A 324 -13.56 -30.60 -6.10
N ASP A 325 -14.31 -31.04 -5.10
CA ASP A 325 -15.76 -30.76 -5.00
C ASP A 325 -16.02 -29.47 -4.21
N TRP A 326 -15.63 -28.32 -4.78
CA TRP A 326 -15.94 -27.02 -4.18
C TRP A 326 -17.39 -26.64 -4.49
N PRO A 327 -18.24 -26.34 -3.49
CA PRO A 327 -19.62 -25.92 -3.73
C PRO A 327 -19.65 -24.53 -4.38
N GLU A 328 -20.72 -24.22 -5.12
CA GLU A 328 -21.01 -22.81 -5.42
C GLU A 328 -21.47 -22.17 -4.10
N ALA A 329 -20.77 -21.14 -3.67
CA ALA A 329 -21.06 -20.42 -2.44
C ALA A 329 -20.88 -18.92 -2.66
N SER A 330 -21.76 -18.13 -2.07
CA SER A 330 -21.61 -16.68 -1.99
C SER A 330 -20.44 -16.29 -1.08
N SER A 331 -19.93 -15.07 -1.25
CA SER A 331 -18.90 -14.51 -0.37
C SER A 331 -19.33 -14.49 1.10
N GLN A 332 -20.63 -14.33 1.37
CA GLN A 332 -21.19 -14.44 2.72
C GLN A 332 -21.11 -15.86 3.27
N GLU A 333 -21.49 -16.86 2.48
CA GLU A 333 -21.44 -18.26 2.91
C GLU A 333 -20.01 -18.72 3.18
N ILE A 334 -19.04 -18.34 2.33
CA ILE A 334 -17.61 -18.60 2.58
C ILE A 334 -17.18 -17.95 3.89
N TRP A 335 -17.53 -16.68 4.10
CA TRP A 335 -17.16 -15.94 5.29
C TRP A 335 -17.75 -16.53 6.58
N GLU A 336 -19.06 -16.77 6.62
CA GLU A 336 -19.77 -17.18 7.82
C GLU A 336 -19.67 -18.68 8.12
N ASN A 337 -19.62 -19.53 7.08
CA ASN A 337 -19.64 -20.98 7.25
C ASN A 337 -18.23 -21.60 7.18
N GLU A 338 -17.23 -20.91 6.64
CA GLU A 338 -15.88 -21.45 6.51
C GLU A 338 -14.84 -20.64 7.27
N ILE A 339 -14.72 -19.33 6.99
CA ILE A 339 -13.67 -18.48 7.59
C ILE A 339 -13.92 -18.26 9.09
N ILE A 340 -15.11 -17.80 9.48
CA ILE A 340 -15.44 -17.49 10.88
C ILE A 340 -15.22 -18.70 11.81
N PRO A 341 -15.67 -19.92 11.49
CA PRO A 341 -15.44 -21.09 12.34
C PRO A 341 -13.95 -21.46 12.51
N LEU A 342 -13.11 -21.13 11.53
CA LEU A 342 -11.67 -21.40 11.55
C LEU A 342 -10.85 -20.28 12.20
N VAL A 343 -11.39 -19.06 12.25
CA VAL A 343 -10.69 -17.85 12.71
C VAL A 343 -11.44 -17.21 13.89
N PRO A 344 -11.22 -17.67 15.14
CA PRO A 344 -12.01 -17.24 16.31
C PRO A 344 -12.02 -15.73 16.58
N GLN A 345 -10.96 -15.01 16.19
CA GLN A 345 -10.88 -13.56 16.33
C GLN A 345 -11.82 -12.78 15.40
N LEU A 346 -12.43 -13.45 14.42
CA LEU A 346 -13.43 -12.89 13.51
C LEU A 346 -14.86 -13.34 13.86
N ALA A 347 -15.07 -14.07 14.96
CA ALA A 347 -16.35 -14.69 15.30
C ALA A 347 -17.54 -13.71 15.32
N GLY A 348 -17.32 -12.46 15.72
CA GLY A 348 -18.33 -11.41 15.73
C GLY A 348 -18.54 -10.67 14.41
N MET A 349 -17.81 -11.01 13.34
CA MET A 349 -17.79 -10.30 12.07
C MET A 349 -18.82 -10.83 11.06
N THR A 350 -20.03 -11.16 11.49
CA THR A 350 -21.08 -11.62 10.58
C THR A 350 -21.54 -10.51 9.64
N TYR A 351 -22.04 -10.86 8.44
CA TYR A 351 -22.49 -9.89 7.43
C TYR A 351 -23.55 -8.95 7.98
N SER A 352 -24.49 -9.48 8.77
CA SER A 352 -25.53 -8.70 9.45
C SER A 352 -24.98 -7.60 10.35
N ARG A 353 -23.80 -7.82 10.96
CA ARG A 353 -23.19 -6.89 11.91
C ARG A 353 -22.30 -5.85 11.23
N ILE A 354 -21.61 -6.23 10.15
CA ILE A 354 -20.79 -5.30 9.36
C ILE A 354 -21.61 -4.45 8.37
N GLU A 355 -22.93 -4.69 8.29
CA GLU A 355 -23.84 -4.04 7.36
C GLU A 355 -23.75 -2.50 7.38
N ASN A 356 -23.66 -1.92 8.57
CA ASN A 356 -23.73 -0.48 8.82
C ASN A 356 -22.37 0.13 9.16
N GLY A 357 -21.48 0.20 8.17
CA GLY A 357 -20.19 0.90 8.32
C GLY A 357 -19.08 0.05 8.93
N GLY A 358 -19.19 -1.28 8.84
CA GLY A 358 -18.14 -2.23 9.19
C GLY A 358 -17.79 -2.29 10.67
N LEU A 359 -16.98 -3.27 11.05
CA LEU A 359 -16.54 -3.50 12.44
C LEU A 359 -15.04 -3.80 12.51
N ARG A 360 -14.40 -3.45 13.62
CA ARG A 360 -12.95 -3.67 13.82
C ARG A 360 -12.67 -4.99 14.51
N TRP A 361 -11.78 -5.81 13.96
CA TRP A 361 -11.35 -7.05 14.62
C TRP A 361 -10.14 -6.78 15.54
N PRO A 362 -9.92 -7.57 16.62
CA PRO A 362 -10.60 -8.83 16.95
C PRO A 362 -11.97 -8.62 17.61
N LEU A 363 -12.89 -9.53 17.32
CA LEU A 363 -14.21 -9.60 17.92
C LEU A 363 -14.58 -11.07 18.13
N PHE A 364 -14.36 -11.56 19.36
CA PHE A 364 -14.43 -12.99 19.70
C PHE A 364 -15.85 -13.51 19.96
N ASP A 365 -16.87 -12.65 19.92
CA ASP A 365 -18.26 -13.06 20.17
C ASP A 365 -19.23 -12.38 19.20
N SER A 366 -20.20 -13.17 18.74
CA SER A 366 -21.37 -12.75 17.97
C SER A 366 -22.28 -11.76 18.71
N LEU A 367 -22.26 -11.73 20.06
CA LEU A 367 -23.11 -10.87 20.89
C LEU A 367 -22.43 -9.61 21.45
N SER A 368 -21.10 -9.50 21.38
CA SER A 368 -20.40 -8.32 21.88
C SER A 368 -20.69 -7.11 20.98
N ILE A 369 -21.32 -6.07 21.50
CA ILE A 369 -21.43 -4.78 20.79
C ILE A 369 -20.01 -4.23 20.61
N ASP A 370 -19.72 -3.56 19.49
CA ASP A 370 -18.49 -2.80 19.23
C ASP A 370 -18.40 -1.63 20.23
N LEU A 371 -18.17 -1.99 21.49
CA LEU A 371 -17.66 -1.10 22.50
C LEU A 371 -16.22 -0.91 22.06
N SER A 372 -15.98 0.20 21.36
CA SER A 372 -14.69 0.88 21.36
C SER A 372 -14.00 0.53 22.67
N PHE A 373 -12.86 -0.18 22.59
CA PHE A 373 -12.09 -0.68 23.72
C PHE A 373 -11.81 0.46 24.72
N THR A 374 -12.79 0.80 25.55
CA THR A 374 -12.60 1.60 26.74
C THR A 374 -12.06 0.61 27.74
N PHE A 375 -10.75 0.66 28.00
CA PHE A 375 -10.18 0.10 29.23
C PHE A 375 -10.72 0.91 30.42
N GLY A 376 -12.00 0.71 30.73
CA GLY A 376 -12.74 1.34 31.80
C GLY A 376 -13.10 0.30 32.85
N HIS A 377 -12.26 0.24 33.88
CA HIS A 377 -12.50 -0.39 35.18
C HIS A 377 -12.73 -1.91 35.23
N GLY A 378 -11.70 -2.62 35.69
CA GLY A 378 -11.85 -3.93 36.35
C GLY A 378 -10.94 -4.99 35.74
N LEU A 379 -9.91 -5.35 36.49
CA LEU A 379 -9.02 -6.49 36.24
C LEU A 379 -9.82 -7.76 35.92
N VAL A 380 -9.82 -8.15 34.65
CA VAL A 380 -9.62 -9.54 34.27
C VAL A 380 -8.36 -9.53 33.43
N THR A 381 -7.21 -9.67 34.08
CA THR A 381 -5.96 -10.05 33.43
C THR A 381 -6.16 -11.44 32.84
N PRO A 382 -6.28 -11.61 31.50
CA PRO A 382 -6.24 -12.92 30.90
C PRO A 382 -4.76 -13.32 30.92
N THR A 383 -4.42 -14.17 31.89
CA THR A 383 -3.17 -14.94 32.02
C THR A 383 -2.28 -14.90 30.79
N VAL A 384 -1.17 -14.14 30.85
CA VAL A 384 0.18 -14.37 30.27
C VAL A 384 0.27 -14.71 28.76
N THR A 385 -0.84 -14.68 28.01
CA THR A 385 -0.89 -15.10 26.60
C THR A 385 -1.29 -13.96 25.65
N GLN A 386 -1.47 -12.74 26.17
CA GLN A 386 -1.81 -11.54 25.38
C GLN A 386 -0.60 -10.66 25.02
N MET A 387 0.63 -11.13 25.26
CA MET A 387 1.86 -10.53 24.74
C MET A 387 1.98 -10.60 23.20
N GLY A 388 0.99 -11.15 22.49
CA GLY A 388 1.08 -11.54 21.09
C GLY A 388 0.57 -10.54 20.04
N PHE A 389 -0.27 -9.56 20.37
CA PHE A 389 -0.94 -8.78 19.31
C PHE A 389 -0.02 -7.71 18.65
N ASN A 390 0.93 -7.15 19.39
CA ASN A 390 1.99 -6.30 18.81
C ASN A 390 3.12 -7.15 18.21
N TYR A 391 3.34 -8.37 18.72
CA TYR A 391 4.33 -9.32 18.19
C TYR A 391 3.95 -9.83 16.80
N HIS A 392 2.64 -9.94 16.51
CA HIS A 392 2.14 -10.28 15.17
C HIS A 392 2.45 -9.20 14.13
N HIS A 393 2.49 -7.92 14.50
CA HIS A 393 2.80 -6.83 13.57
C HIS A 393 4.27 -6.88 13.12
N ARG A 394 5.21 -7.13 14.06
CA ARG A 394 6.65 -7.24 13.78
C ARG A 394 6.96 -8.32 12.72
N LYS A 395 6.31 -9.48 12.82
CA LYS A 395 6.47 -10.61 11.88
C LYS A 395 5.60 -10.50 10.63
N MET A 396 4.45 -9.82 10.69
CA MET A 396 3.65 -9.54 9.49
C MET A 396 4.47 -8.67 8.53
N LEU A 397 5.20 -7.69 9.04
CA LEU A 397 5.97 -6.74 8.24
C LEU A 397 7.31 -7.32 7.75
N GLU A 398 7.95 -8.19 8.53
CA GLU A 398 9.15 -8.97 8.13
C GLU A 398 8.85 -10.00 7.02
N GLN A 399 7.59 -10.41 6.81
CA GLN A 399 7.23 -11.46 5.83
C GLN A 399 6.31 -10.95 4.72
N CYS A 400 5.65 -9.82 4.95
CA CYS A 400 5.01 -9.03 3.91
C CYS A 400 6.02 -8.12 3.20
N GLU A 401 7.34 -8.29 3.36
CA GLU A 401 8.34 -7.68 2.45
C GLU A 401 7.92 -7.85 0.97
N GLY A 402 7.34 -8.99 0.61
CA GLY A 402 6.79 -9.21 -0.73
C GLY A 402 5.46 -8.52 -1.08
N LEU A 403 4.70 -8.00 -0.11
CA LEU A 403 3.43 -7.27 -0.30
C LEU A 403 3.57 -5.76 -0.02
N LEU A 404 4.59 -5.35 0.76
CA LEU A 404 4.84 -4.00 1.28
C LEU A 404 5.99 -3.28 0.56
N GLU A 405 6.63 -3.92 -0.42
CA GLU A 405 7.56 -3.27 -1.35
C GLU A 405 6.81 -2.52 -2.48
N SER A 406 5.54 -2.20 -2.31
CA SER A 406 4.73 -1.51 -3.32
C SER A 406 5.07 -0.02 -3.40
N LEU A 407 5.47 0.35 -4.62
CA LEU A 407 5.69 1.67 -5.20
C LEU A 407 7.11 2.24 -5.07
N PRO A 408 7.94 2.12 -6.12
CA PRO A 408 8.83 3.21 -6.45
C PRO A 408 7.99 4.44 -6.76
N ARG A 409 8.21 5.46 -5.95
CA ARG A 409 8.18 6.86 -6.33
C ARG A 409 8.61 7.03 -7.78
N THR A 410 8.07 8.06 -8.42
CA THR A 410 8.78 8.86 -9.43
C THR A 410 10.22 9.14 -8.96
N LYS A 411 11.16 8.21 -9.18
CA LYS A 411 12.59 8.45 -9.21
C LYS A 411 12.87 8.98 -10.60
N HIS A 412 13.16 10.27 -10.67
CA HIS A 412 13.83 10.95 -11.77
C HIS A 412 13.33 10.64 -13.20
N ILE A 413 12.27 11.33 -13.63
CA ILE A 413 12.35 12.08 -14.91
C ILE A 413 12.74 13.54 -14.58
N SER A 414 13.68 13.74 -13.65
CA SER A 414 14.24 15.06 -13.38
C SER A 414 15.72 15.19 -13.77
N ASP A 415 16.40 14.09 -14.10
CA ASP A 415 17.85 14.13 -14.34
C ASP A 415 18.23 13.85 -15.80
N GLN A 416 17.24 13.84 -16.71
CA GLN A 416 17.45 14.01 -18.14
C GLN A 416 16.40 14.92 -18.79
N ILE A 417 16.00 16.02 -18.15
CA ILE A 417 15.36 17.09 -18.91
C ILE A 417 16.48 17.93 -19.53
N THR A 418 16.99 17.42 -20.65
CA THR A 418 17.64 18.32 -21.62
C THR A 418 16.63 19.44 -21.88
N PRO A 419 17.00 20.73 -21.79
CA PRO A 419 16.07 21.81 -22.13
C PRO A 419 15.50 21.51 -23.51
N ILE A 420 14.20 21.18 -23.57
CA ILE A 420 13.59 20.82 -24.84
C ILE A 420 13.55 22.11 -25.65
N ASP A 421 14.35 22.13 -26.72
CA ASP A 421 14.44 23.26 -27.63
C ASP A 421 13.02 23.62 -28.14
N PRO A 422 12.49 24.82 -27.82
CA PRO A 422 11.14 25.22 -28.23
C PRO A 422 10.92 25.11 -29.74
N GLN A 423 11.99 25.24 -30.54
CA GLN A 423 11.92 25.09 -31.98
C GLN A 423 11.69 23.62 -32.38
N LYS A 424 12.41 22.68 -31.74
CA LYS A 424 12.21 21.24 -31.96
C LYS A 424 10.84 20.76 -31.52
N VAL A 425 10.27 21.30 -30.44
CA VAL A 425 8.89 20.96 -30.02
C VAL A 425 7.89 21.35 -31.08
N LYS A 426 8.02 22.55 -31.65
CA LYS A 426 7.13 23.04 -32.71
C LYS A 426 7.28 22.23 -33.99
N GLU A 427 8.50 21.90 -34.38
CA GLU A 427 8.79 21.07 -35.55
C GLU A 427 8.22 19.66 -35.40
N GLY A 428 8.43 19.00 -34.26
CA GLY A 428 7.87 17.68 -33.97
C GLY A 428 6.35 17.67 -33.95
N PHE A 429 5.72 18.71 -33.39
CA PHE A 429 4.26 18.83 -33.43
C PHE A 429 3.71 19.03 -34.84
N ILE A 430 4.37 19.86 -35.67
CA ILE A 430 3.95 20.05 -37.08
C ILE A 430 4.11 18.74 -37.86
N GLN A 431 5.23 18.03 -37.69
CA GLN A 431 5.46 16.75 -38.34
C GLN A 431 4.41 15.71 -37.94
N LEU A 432 3.97 15.70 -36.67
CA LEU A 432 2.89 14.83 -36.22
C LEU A 432 1.56 15.17 -36.91
N LEU A 433 1.21 16.46 -37.02
CA LEU A 433 -0.01 16.87 -37.73
C LEU A 433 0.03 16.52 -39.22
N GLU A 434 1.21 16.53 -39.86
CA GLU A 434 1.39 16.08 -41.24
C GLU A 434 1.17 14.57 -41.39
N VAL A 435 1.71 13.76 -40.46
CA VAL A 435 1.55 12.29 -40.45
C VAL A 435 0.09 11.89 -40.22
N GLU A 436 -0.62 12.61 -39.35
CA GLU A 436 -2.02 12.34 -39.03
C GLU A 436 -3.02 13.02 -39.99
N GLU A 437 -2.54 13.66 -41.07
CA GLU A 437 -3.34 14.42 -42.04
C GLU A 437 -4.25 15.51 -41.40
N LYS A 438 -3.79 16.11 -40.28
CA LYS A 438 -4.54 17.09 -39.45
C LYS A 438 -3.88 18.47 -39.39
N VAL A 439 -3.10 18.86 -40.41
CA VAL A 439 -2.37 20.14 -40.44
C VAL A 439 -3.30 21.36 -40.24
N ASP A 440 -4.52 21.31 -40.77
CA ASP A 440 -5.50 22.40 -40.68
C ASP A 440 -6.05 22.61 -39.25
N GLU A 441 -5.87 21.64 -38.35
CA GLU A 441 -6.35 21.71 -36.97
C GLU A 441 -5.43 22.53 -36.06
N LYS A 442 -4.22 22.86 -36.52
CA LYS A 442 -3.23 23.61 -35.74
C LYS A 442 -3.79 24.93 -35.19
N SER A 443 -4.51 25.68 -36.02
CA SER A 443 -5.07 26.98 -35.61
C SER A 443 -6.11 26.82 -34.48
N ARG A 444 -6.93 25.77 -34.52
CA ARG A 444 -7.91 25.46 -33.46
C ARG A 444 -7.22 25.08 -32.16
N ILE A 445 -6.13 24.32 -32.22
CA ILE A 445 -5.33 23.95 -31.04
C ILE A 445 -4.65 25.19 -30.43
N ASP A 446 -4.10 26.07 -31.26
CA ASP A 446 -3.48 27.33 -30.78
C ASP A 446 -4.51 28.25 -30.10
N GLU A 447 -5.75 28.31 -30.60
CA GLU A 447 -6.85 29.05 -29.97
C GLU A 447 -7.24 28.48 -28.60
N VAL A 448 -7.30 27.14 -28.47
CA VAL A 448 -7.53 26.47 -27.18
C VAL A 448 -6.42 26.86 -26.19
N LEU A 449 -5.16 26.77 -26.59
CA LEU A 449 -4.03 27.14 -25.72
C LEU A 449 -4.08 28.61 -25.30
N ALA A 450 -4.36 29.52 -26.25
CA ALA A 450 -4.48 30.95 -25.97
C ALA A 450 -5.59 31.26 -24.95
N THR A 451 -6.71 30.53 -25.00
CA THR A 451 -7.86 30.70 -24.10
C THR A 451 -7.53 30.39 -22.64
N TYR A 452 -6.66 29.41 -22.40
CA TYR A 452 -6.37 28.89 -21.06
C TYR A 452 -5.00 29.31 -20.50
N ARG A 453 -4.16 29.97 -21.29
CA ARG A 453 -2.78 30.34 -20.92
C ARG A 453 -2.65 31.11 -19.59
N THR A 454 -3.65 31.90 -19.21
CA THR A 454 -3.64 32.71 -17.98
C THR A 454 -4.56 32.18 -16.87
N ARG A 455 -5.26 31.05 -17.11
CA ARG A 455 -6.22 30.48 -16.16
C ARG A 455 -5.54 29.42 -15.28
N ARG A 456 -5.57 29.62 -13.95
CA ARG A 456 -5.16 28.56 -13.00
C ARG A 456 -6.07 27.34 -13.15
N GLY A 457 -5.48 26.14 -13.25
CA GLY A 457 -6.21 24.88 -13.41
C GLY A 457 -6.72 24.58 -14.82
N GLY A 458 -6.26 25.30 -15.85
CA GLY A 458 -6.73 25.13 -17.24
C GLY A 458 -6.23 23.87 -17.96
N LEU A 459 -5.31 23.09 -17.37
CA LEU A 459 -4.64 21.97 -18.04
C LEU A 459 -5.60 20.84 -18.46
N ILE A 460 -6.47 20.37 -17.58
CA ILE A 460 -7.42 19.28 -17.90
C ILE A 460 -8.39 19.69 -19.02
N PRO A 461 -9.05 20.87 -18.99
CA PRO A 461 -9.87 21.33 -20.10
C PRO A 461 -9.13 21.46 -21.44
N VAL A 462 -7.85 21.86 -21.41
CA VAL A 462 -7.00 21.96 -22.61
C VAL A 462 -6.72 20.57 -23.18
N LEU A 463 -6.32 19.62 -22.33
CA LEU A 463 -6.06 18.25 -22.75
C LEU A 463 -7.31 17.58 -23.33
N GLN A 464 -8.49 17.80 -22.73
CA GLN A 464 -9.75 17.27 -23.24
C GLN A 464 -10.08 17.82 -24.63
N GLN A 465 -10.04 19.15 -24.80
CA GLN A 465 -10.37 19.77 -26.09
C GLN A 465 -9.36 19.41 -27.19
N ILE A 466 -8.06 19.31 -26.86
CA ILE A 466 -7.05 18.92 -27.85
C ILE A 466 -7.17 17.43 -28.19
N GLN A 467 -7.51 16.57 -27.22
CA GLN A 467 -7.82 15.17 -27.51
C GLN A 467 -9.10 15.04 -28.36
N ASP A 468 -10.11 15.87 -28.17
CA ASP A 468 -11.32 15.85 -29.01
C ASP A 468 -10.99 16.23 -30.48
N ILE A 469 -9.95 17.05 -30.69
CA ILE A 469 -9.47 17.43 -32.03
C ILE A 469 -8.61 16.30 -32.63
N LEU A 470 -7.64 15.79 -31.88
CA LEU A 470 -6.62 14.86 -32.40
C LEU A 470 -6.99 13.38 -32.24
N GLY A 471 -7.89 13.05 -31.32
CA GLY A 471 -8.30 11.69 -30.96
C GLY A 471 -7.42 11.04 -29.90
N PHE A 472 -6.19 11.51 -29.74
CA PHE A 472 -5.19 11.02 -28.78
C PHE A 472 -4.14 12.11 -28.49
N LEU A 473 -3.32 11.89 -27.47
CA LEU A 473 -2.34 12.83 -26.91
C LEU A 473 -0.96 12.17 -26.84
N PRO A 474 -0.26 11.99 -27.98
CA PRO A 474 1.10 11.48 -28.00
C PRO A 474 2.09 12.51 -27.43
N THR A 475 3.32 12.09 -27.17
CA THR A 475 4.35 12.88 -26.48
C THR A 475 4.61 14.25 -27.13
N GLU A 476 4.57 14.33 -28.46
CA GLU A 476 4.76 15.56 -29.23
C GLU A 476 3.66 16.59 -28.94
N VAL A 477 2.42 16.14 -28.80
CA VAL A 477 1.27 16.99 -28.44
C VAL A 477 1.37 17.44 -26.99
N GLN A 478 1.74 16.53 -26.07
CA GLN A 478 1.91 16.87 -24.66
C GLN A 478 3.01 17.93 -24.46
N ASN A 479 4.14 17.80 -25.17
CA ASN A 479 5.21 18.78 -25.16
C ASN A 479 4.77 20.13 -25.74
N TYR A 480 3.97 20.13 -26.80
CA TYR A 480 3.42 21.36 -27.38
C TYR A 480 2.47 22.08 -26.42
N ILE A 481 1.62 21.33 -25.70
CA ILE A 481 0.73 21.86 -24.66
C ILE A 481 1.53 22.45 -23.50
N ALA A 482 2.56 21.74 -23.02
CA ALA A 482 3.45 22.20 -21.97
C ALA A 482 4.10 23.54 -22.35
N LEU A 483 4.62 23.63 -23.59
CA LEU A 483 5.19 24.86 -24.13
C LEU A 483 4.17 26.01 -24.24
N GLY A 484 2.95 25.71 -24.71
CA GLY A 484 1.89 26.72 -24.88
C GLY A 484 1.37 27.30 -23.56
N LEU A 485 1.28 26.46 -22.51
CA LEU A 485 0.81 26.85 -21.19
C LEU A 485 1.93 27.33 -20.25
N GLY A 486 3.20 27.15 -20.63
CA GLY A 486 4.34 27.49 -19.77
C GLY A 486 4.48 26.55 -18.57
N LEU A 487 4.12 25.28 -18.74
CA LEU A 487 4.20 24.23 -17.73
C LEU A 487 5.39 23.31 -17.98
N PRO A 488 5.97 22.68 -16.94
CA PRO A 488 6.89 21.57 -17.10
C PRO A 488 6.23 20.43 -17.90
N PRO A 489 6.91 19.81 -18.89
CA PRO A 489 6.38 18.65 -19.61
C PRO A 489 5.99 17.48 -18.70
N SER A 490 6.72 17.31 -17.59
CA SER A 490 6.42 16.31 -16.55
C SER A 490 5.03 16.49 -15.94
N ASP A 491 4.55 17.73 -15.79
CA ASP A 491 3.25 18.02 -15.19
C ASP A 491 2.12 17.65 -16.14
N VAL A 492 2.32 17.91 -17.44
CA VAL A 492 1.38 17.50 -18.49
C VAL A 492 1.34 15.97 -18.61
N PHE A 493 2.51 15.33 -18.65
CA PHE A 493 2.61 13.87 -18.71
C PHE A 493 2.01 13.20 -17.47
N GLY A 494 2.26 13.75 -16.28
CA GLY A 494 1.66 13.28 -15.03
C GLY A 494 0.13 13.31 -15.08
N VAL A 495 -0.47 14.38 -15.61
CA VAL A 495 -1.94 14.46 -15.74
C VAL A 495 -2.47 13.49 -16.79
N VAL A 496 -1.81 13.36 -17.96
CA VAL A 496 -2.25 12.45 -19.03
C VAL A 496 -2.14 10.98 -18.61
N SER A 497 -1.07 10.61 -17.91
CA SER A 497 -0.88 9.23 -17.42
C SER A 497 -1.78 8.89 -16.23
N PHE A 498 -2.17 9.87 -15.42
CA PHE A 498 -3.02 9.66 -14.26
C PHE A 498 -4.49 9.41 -14.60
N TYR A 499 -5.04 10.08 -15.62
CA TYR A 499 -6.45 9.98 -15.97
C TYR A 499 -6.68 9.04 -17.17
N SER A 500 -7.39 7.93 -16.93
CA SER A 500 -7.68 6.88 -17.93
C SER A 500 -8.52 7.32 -19.15
N PHE A 501 -9.16 8.48 -19.09
CA PHE A 501 -9.90 9.03 -20.23
C PHE A 501 -9.01 9.75 -21.24
N PHE A 502 -7.74 10.01 -20.91
CA PHE A 502 -6.74 10.44 -21.89
C PHE A 502 -6.06 9.22 -22.52
N THR A 503 -5.85 9.27 -23.83
CA THR A 503 -5.20 8.20 -24.59
C THR A 503 -3.96 8.72 -25.28
N MET A 504 -2.83 8.06 -25.07
CA MET A 504 -1.55 8.41 -25.70
C MET A 504 -1.33 7.74 -27.05
N VAL A 505 -2.14 6.74 -27.37
CA VAL A 505 -2.10 5.99 -28.64
C VAL A 505 -3.42 6.18 -29.40
N PRO A 506 -3.40 6.14 -30.74
CA PRO A 506 -4.62 6.22 -31.54
C PRO A 506 -5.62 5.13 -31.16
N ARG A 507 -6.90 5.48 -31.00
CA ARG A 507 -7.98 4.49 -30.92
C ARG A 507 -8.37 4.10 -32.35
N GLY A 508 -8.52 2.81 -32.62
CA GLY A 508 -8.95 2.33 -33.93
C GLY A 508 -10.31 2.93 -34.31
N GLU A 509 -10.46 3.38 -35.57
CA GLU A 509 -11.69 4.01 -36.09
C GLU A 509 -12.94 3.12 -35.99
N HIS A 510 -12.74 1.81 -35.89
CA HIS A 510 -13.80 0.82 -35.81
C HIS A 510 -13.71 0.04 -34.50
N ILE A 511 -14.61 0.35 -33.57
CA ILE A 511 -14.84 -0.44 -32.37
C ILE A 511 -15.69 -1.65 -32.78
N ILE A 512 -15.07 -2.80 -33.06
CA ILE A 512 -15.79 -4.06 -33.16
C ILE A 512 -16.14 -4.49 -31.74
N ARG A 513 -17.41 -4.28 -31.35
CA ARG A 513 -17.96 -4.94 -30.16
C ARG A 513 -18.35 -6.36 -30.57
N VAL A 514 -17.64 -7.34 -30.01
CA VAL A 514 -18.09 -8.74 -29.99
C VAL A 514 -19.01 -8.91 -28.78
#